data_AF-A0A7C3GWZ7-F1
#
_entry.id   AF-A0A7C3GWZ7-F1
#
_cell.length_a   1.000
_cell.length_b   1.000
_cell.length_c   1.000
_cell.angle_alpha   90.00
_cell.angle_beta   90.00
_cell.angle_gamma   90.00
#
_symmetry.space_group_name_H-M   'P 1'
#
loop_
_entity.id
_entity.type
_entity.pdbx_description
1 polymer ?
#
loop_
_entity_poly.entity_id
_entity_poly.type
_entity_poly.pdbx_seq_one_letter_code
_entity_poly.pdbx_strand_id
1 'polypeptide(L)'
;MPILAGDIGGTKTLLQLKEGAEVLFERRFDSNAFATFEDLLATFLDQAASEGLAALSAACIGVAGPVEGRRAQVTNLPWRLDADALAARFSIPRLQLINDFQAVGYGLDTLSDDDLRVLQVGRARPGAPRALIGAGTGLGEGILVWSGDHYEVLASEGGHVDFAPTDALQRALLAWLSERRPRVSYEDIVSGPGLETLYRFHAAHF
;
A
#
# COMPACT_ATOMS: atom_id res chain seq x y z
N MET A 1 -13.67 -13.81 -17.78
CA MET A 1 -12.39 -14.41 -17.33
C MET A 1 -11.85 -13.52 -16.23
N PRO A 2 -11.67 -14.05 -15.02
CA PRO A 2 -11.35 -13.23 -13.85
C PRO A 2 -9.98 -12.56 -13.94
N ILE A 3 -9.84 -11.48 -13.17
CA ILE A 3 -8.59 -10.80 -12.89
C ILE A 3 -8.12 -11.23 -11.50
N LEU A 4 -6.83 -11.52 -11.35
CA LEU A 4 -6.21 -11.72 -10.05
C LEU A 4 -5.87 -10.35 -9.45
N ALA A 5 -6.43 -10.04 -8.29
CA ALA A 5 -6.04 -8.91 -7.46
C ALA A 5 -5.26 -9.43 -6.25
N GLY A 6 -4.08 -8.86 -5.99
CA GLY A 6 -3.28 -9.21 -4.83
C GLY A 6 -2.92 -8.00 -3.98
N ASP A 7 -2.94 -8.18 -2.67
CA ASP A 7 -2.45 -7.23 -1.68
C ASP A 7 -1.42 -7.96 -0.81
N ILE A 8 -0.14 -7.61 -1.00
CA ILE A 8 0.99 -8.21 -0.30
C ILE A 8 1.48 -7.25 0.78
N GLY A 9 1.19 -7.57 2.04
CA GLY A 9 1.80 -6.95 3.22
C GLY A 9 3.00 -7.74 3.76
N GLY A 10 3.65 -7.19 4.78
CA GLY A 10 4.82 -7.83 5.42
C GLY A 10 4.49 -9.08 6.25
N THR A 11 3.24 -9.29 6.65
CA THR A 11 2.83 -10.44 7.47
C THR A 11 1.68 -11.25 6.87
N LYS A 12 0.85 -10.62 6.05
CA LYS A 12 -0.32 -11.23 5.42
C LYS A 12 -0.36 -10.87 3.95
N THR A 13 -0.82 -11.82 3.15
CA THR A 13 -1.14 -11.62 1.73
C THR A 13 -2.59 -11.99 1.50
N LEU A 14 -3.34 -11.09 0.87
CA LEU A 14 -4.71 -11.30 0.43
C LEU A 14 -4.72 -11.45 -1.10
N LEU A 15 -5.26 -12.55 -1.62
CA LEU A 15 -5.46 -12.76 -3.04
C LEU A 15 -6.94 -12.96 -3.35
N GLN A 16 -7.40 -12.34 -4.43
CA GLN A 16 -8.77 -12.43 -4.92
C GLN A 16 -8.80 -12.69 -6.42
N LEU A 17 -9.73 -13.53 -6.87
CA LEU A 17 -10.16 -13.58 -8.27
C LEU A 17 -11.46 -12.78 -8.41
N LYS A 18 -11.47 -11.83 -9.34
CA LYS A 18 -12.60 -10.91 -9.51
C LYS A 18 -13.11 -10.86 -10.95
N GLU A 19 -14.40 -10.65 -11.10
CA GLU A 19 -15.01 -10.26 -12.38
C GLU A 19 -15.78 -8.94 -12.16
N GLY A 20 -15.20 -7.84 -12.63
CA GLY A 20 -15.65 -6.49 -12.24
C GLY A 20 -15.48 -6.26 -10.73
N ALA A 21 -16.56 -5.88 -10.05
CA ALA A 21 -16.58 -5.67 -8.60
C ALA A 21 -16.78 -6.97 -7.80
N GLU A 22 -17.29 -8.03 -8.44
CA GLU A 22 -17.61 -9.30 -7.79
C GLU A 22 -16.33 -10.08 -7.45
N VAL A 23 -16.25 -10.59 -6.22
CA VAL A 23 -15.18 -11.47 -5.76
C VAL A 23 -15.66 -12.91 -5.92
N LEU A 24 -15.03 -13.65 -6.84
CA LEU A 24 -15.37 -15.04 -7.13
C LEU A 24 -14.64 -16.01 -6.19
N PHE A 25 -13.44 -15.64 -5.76
CA PHE A 25 -12.60 -16.47 -4.89
C PHE A 25 -11.67 -15.58 -4.08
N GLU A 26 -11.54 -15.83 -2.78
CA GLU A 26 -10.66 -15.09 -1.87
C GLU A 26 -9.92 -16.05 -0.95
N ARG A 27 -8.63 -15.79 -0.72
CA ARG A 27 -7.86 -16.40 0.37
C ARG A 27 -6.92 -15.39 0.99
N ARG A 28 -6.73 -15.53 2.31
CA ARG A 28 -5.69 -14.87 3.07
C ARG A 28 -4.66 -15.87 3.51
N PHE A 29 -3.40 -15.52 3.34
CA PHE A 29 -2.27 -16.35 3.72
C PHE A 29 -1.41 -15.63 4.76
N ASP A 30 -0.77 -16.42 5.62
CA ASP A 30 0.36 -15.93 6.39
C ASP A 30 1.58 -15.87 5.49
N SER A 31 2.13 -14.67 5.27
CA SER A 31 3.27 -14.50 4.38
C SER A 31 4.50 -15.26 4.88
N ASN A 32 4.68 -15.39 6.20
CA ASN A 32 5.83 -16.09 6.78
C ASN A 32 5.73 -17.62 6.65
N ALA A 33 4.56 -18.16 6.26
CA ALA A 33 4.40 -19.58 5.99
C ALA A 33 4.99 -20.00 4.63
N PHE A 34 5.41 -19.06 3.79
CA PHE A 34 5.92 -19.31 2.45
C PHE A 34 7.32 -18.73 2.27
N ALA A 35 8.22 -19.51 1.68
CA ALA A 35 9.58 -19.06 1.38
C ALA A 35 9.60 -18.02 0.24
N THR A 36 8.69 -18.16 -0.73
CA THR A 36 8.56 -17.27 -1.89
C THR A 36 7.11 -16.89 -2.15
N PHE A 37 6.88 -15.77 -2.83
CA PHE A 37 5.53 -15.38 -3.25
C PHE A 37 4.98 -16.33 -4.31
N GLU A 38 5.84 -16.89 -5.16
CA GLU A 38 5.46 -17.82 -6.20
C GLU A 38 4.85 -19.10 -5.63
N ASP A 39 5.38 -19.62 -4.52
CA ASP A 39 4.83 -20.83 -3.88
C ASP A 39 3.45 -20.55 -3.27
N LEU A 40 3.26 -19.34 -2.71
CA LEU A 40 1.97 -18.87 -2.21
C LEU A 40 0.97 -18.71 -3.37
N LEU A 41 1.38 -18.07 -4.47
CA LEU A 41 0.53 -17.88 -5.63
C LEU A 41 0.15 -19.21 -6.30
N ALA A 42 1.09 -20.15 -6.40
CA ALA A 42 0.79 -21.51 -6.90
C ALA A 42 -0.27 -22.18 -6.03
N THR A 43 -0.11 -22.13 -4.70
CA THR A 43 -1.08 -22.69 -3.75
C THR A 43 -2.47 -22.05 -3.92
N PHE A 44 -2.55 -20.74 -4.09
CA PHE A 44 -3.80 -20.04 -4.33
C PHE A 44 -4.46 -20.46 -5.65
N LEU A 45 -3.71 -20.52 -6.73
CA LEU A 45 -4.22 -20.88 -8.06
C LEU A 45 -4.67 -22.35 -8.11
N ASP A 46 -3.98 -23.26 -7.44
CA ASP A 46 -4.39 -24.67 -7.33
C ASP A 46 -5.73 -24.81 -6.58
N GLN A 47 -5.90 -24.04 -5.50
CA GLN A 47 -7.16 -23.99 -4.77
C GLN A 47 -8.30 -23.41 -5.63
N ALA A 48 -8.03 -22.33 -6.37
CA ALA A 48 -9.02 -21.71 -7.26
C ALA A 48 -9.40 -22.63 -8.44
N ALA A 49 -8.41 -23.32 -9.03
CA ALA A 49 -8.63 -24.28 -10.11
C ALA A 49 -9.50 -25.46 -9.66
N SER A 50 -9.38 -25.89 -8.40
CA SER A 50 -10.24 -26.92 -7.81
C SER A 50 -11.72 -26.48 -7.71
N GLU A 51 -11.98 -25.17 -7.72
CA GLU A 51 -13.33 -24.57 -7.79
C GLU A 51 -13.74 -24.19 -9.22
N GLY A 52 -12.96 -24.62 -10.24
CA GLY A 52 -13.26 -24.36 -11.66
C GLY A 52 -12.75 -23.02 -12.19
N LEU A 53 -11.96 -22.28 -11.41
CA LEU A 53 -11.43 -20.95 -11.76
C LEU A 53 -9.95 -21.02 -12.19
N ALA A 54 -9.67 -21.68 -13.30
CA ALA A 54 -8.29 -21.99 -13.72
C ALA A 54 -7.63 -20.94 -14.64
N ALA A 55 -8.38 -20.02 -15.23
CA ALA A 55 -7.87 -19.14 -16.28
C ALA A 55 -8.02 -17.65 -15.93
N LEU A 56 -6.93 -16.89 -16.07
CA LEU A 56 -6.85 -15.47 -15.73
C LEU A 56 -6.71 -14.61 -16.99
N SER A 57 -7.38 -13.44 -17.00
CA SER A 57 -7.22 -12.45 -18.08
C SER A 57 -6.11 -11.44 -17.79
N ALA A 58 -5.85 -11.15 -16.52
CA ALA A 58 -4.79 -10.28 -16.04
C ALA A 58 -4.54 -10.50 -14.54
N ALA A 59 -3.47 -9.90 -14.02
CA ALA A 59 -3.20 -9.77 -12.61
C ALA A 59 -2.69 -8.36 -12.27
N CYS A 60 -3.12 -7.82 -11.14
CA CYS A 60 -2.57 -6.62 -10.53
C CYS A 60 -2.27 -6.91 -9.06
N ILE A 61 -1.03 -6.69 -8.64
CA ILE A 61 -0.58 -7.00 -7.28
C ILE A 61 -0.01 -5.73 -6.64
N GLY A 62 -0.68 -5.27 -5.59
CA GLY A 62 -0.19 -4.25 -4.67
C GLY A 62 0.86 -4.84 -3.74
N VAL A 63 1.99 -4.15 -3.61
CA VAL A 63 3.13 -4.58 -2.80
C VAL A 63 3.47 -3.50 -1.78
N ALA A 64 3.52 -3.89 -0.51
CA ALA A 64 4.01 -3.05 0.59
C ALA A 64 5.53 -2.89 0.49
N GLY A 65 5.97 -2.00 -0.38
CA GLY A 65 7.38 -1.70 -0.64
C GLY A 65 7.59 -0.99 -1.98
N PRO A 66 8.86 -0.68 -2.30
CA PRO A 66 9.19 0.01 -3.54
C PRO A 66 8.96 -0.90 -4.75
N VAL A 67 8.40 -0.32 -5.81
CA VAL A 67 8.24 -0.94 -7.13
C VAL A 67 9.07 -0.16 -8.14
N GLU A 68 10.04 -0.83 -8.74
CA GLU A 68 10.95 -0.27 -9.74
C GLU A 68 10.73 -0.96 -11.08
N GLY A 69 10.10 -0.25 -12.01
CA GLY A 69 9.75 -0.79 -13.32
C GLY A 69 8.78 -1.97 -13.22
N ARG A 70 9.27 -3.18 -13.43
CA ARG A 70 8.49 -4.44 -13.39
C ARG A 70 8.88 -5.35 -12.23
N ARG A 71 9.59 -4.82 -11.23
CA ARG A 71 10.09 -5.56 -10.08
C ARG A 71 9.68 -4.88 -8.78
N ALA A 72 9.49 -5.68 -7.73
CA ALA A 72 9.16 -5.18 -6.40
C ALA A 72 9.96 -5.93 -5.33
N GLN A 73 10.35 -5.22 -4.28
CA GLN A 73 10.89 -5.79 -3.05
C GLN A 73 9.85 -5.60 -1.95
N VAL A 74 9.39 -6.69 -1.35
CA VAL A 74 8.43 -6.61 -0.25
C VAL A 74 9.15 -6.16 1.01
N THR A 75 8.61 -5.17 1.71
CA THR A 75 9.18 -4.68 2.96
C THR A 75 8.98 -5.72 4.05
N ASN A 76 10.00 -5.94 4.88
CA ASN A 76 10.01 -6.93 5.98
C ASN A 76 9.87 -8.40 5.56
N LEU A 77 9.96 -8.71 4.25
CA LEU A 77 10.00 -10.08 3.72
C LEU A 77 11.17 -10.23 2.73
N PRO A 78 11.78 -11.42 2.60
CA PRO A 78 12.86 -11.65 1.64
C PRO A 78 12.37 -11.76 0.18
N TRP A 79 11.07 -11.55 -0.07
CA TRP A 79 10.46 -11.76 -1.38
C TRP A 79 10.84 -10.67 -2.38
N ARG A 80 11.30 -11.11 -3.55
CA ARG A 80 11.57 -10.28 -4.71
C ARG A 80 10.69 -10.75 -5.85
N LEU A 81 9.82 -9.88 -6.31
CA LEU A 81 8.88 -10.19 -7.38
C LEU A 81 9.40 -9.62 -8.68
N ASP A 82 9.28 -10.41 -9.74
CA ASP A 82 9.50 -10.00 -11.12
C ASP A 82 8.24 -10.30 -11.92
N ALA A 83 7.62 -9.26 -12.46
CA ALA A 83 6.30 -9.36 -13.08
C ALA A 83 6.31 -10.28 -14.31
N ASP A 84 7.43 -10.30 -15.06
CA ASP A 84 7.57 -11.09 -16.28
C ASP A 84 7.82 -12.56 -15.95
N ALA A 85 8.62 -12.83 -14.91
CA ALA A 85 8.82 -14.19 -14.40
C ALA A 85 7.52 -14.79 -13.87
N LEU A 86 6.74 -14.01 -13.11
CA LEU A 86 5.43 -14.42 -12.60
C LEU A 86 4.43 -14.66 -13.75
N ALA A 87 4.35 -13.74 -14.71
CA ALA A 87 3.46 -13.86 -15.86
C ALA A 87 3.78 -15.12 -16.68
N ALA A 88 5.06 -15.40 -16.94
CA ALA A 88 5.50 -16.58 -17.66
C ALA A 88 5.22 -17.88 -16.88
N ARG A 89 5.57 -17.93 -15.58
CA ARG A 89 5.38 -19.13 -14.74
C ARG A 89 3.91 -19.52 -14.60
N PHE A 90 3.03 -18.54 -14.47
CA PHE A 90 1.60 -18.78 -14.20
C PHE A 90 0.70 -18.55 -15.43
N SER A 91 1.27 -18.38 -16.62
CA SER A 91 0.53 -18.13 -17.88
C SER A 91 -0.47 -16.97 -17.77
N ILE A 92 -0.08 -15.89 -17.08
CA ILE A 92 -0.91 -14.71 -16.89
C ILE A 92 -0.64 -13.73 -18.04
N PRO A 93 -1.63 -13.41 -18.90
CA PRO A 93 -1.38 -12.62 -20.10
C PRO A 93 -0.83 -11.21 -19.84
N ARG A 94 -1.27 -10.59 -18.74
CA ARG A 94 -0.84 -9.26 -18.31
C ARG A 94 -0.71 -9.24 -16.81
N LEU A 95 0.48 -8.92 -16.31
CA LEU A 95 0.72 -8.77 -14.88
C LEU A 95 1.37 -7.42 -14.60
N GLN A 96 0.82 -6.70 -13.64
CA GLN A 96 1.36 -5.45 -13.13
C GLN A 96 1.60 -5.55 -11.63
N LEU A 97 2.78 -5.09 -11.21
CA LEU A 97 3.09 -4.84 -9.81
C LEU A 97 2.93 -3.34 -9.59
N ILE A 98 2.26 -2.96 -8.51
CA ILE A 98 2.10 -1.57 -8.09
C ILE A 98 2.42 -1.46 -6.60
N ASN A 99 2.78 -0.27 -6.16
CA ASN A 99 2.92 -0.02 -4.73
C ASN A 99 1.53 -0.12 -4.05
N ASP A 100 1.50 -0.54 -2.79
CA ASP A 100 0.27 -0.66 -1.98
C ASP A 100 -0.50 0.66 -1.87
N PHE A 101 0.18 1.78 -1.63
CA PHE A 101 -0.43 3.11 -1.61
C PHE A 101 -0.92 3.55 -2.99
N GLN A 102 -0.25 3.10 -4.05
CA GLN A 102 -0.74 3.27 -5.42
C GLN A 102 -2.08 2.55 -5.62
N ALA A 103 -2.21 1.32 -5.10
CA ALA A 103 -3.44 0.54 -5.14
C ALA A 103 -4.57 1.22 -4.36
N VAL A 104 -4.28 1.77 -3.18
CA VAL A 104 -5.24 2.58 -2.40
C VAL A 104 -5.74 3.77 -3.22
N GLY A 105 -4.83 4.50 -3.89
CA GLY A 105 -5.17 5.62 -4.76
C GLY A 105 -6.16 5.24 -5.86
N TYR A 106 -5.92 4.13 -6.57
CA TYR A 106 -6.84 3.65 -7.60
C TYR A 106 -8.18 3.18 -7.04
N GLY A 107 -8.19 2.71 -5.79
CA GLY A 107 -9.40 2.32 -5.07
C GLY A 107 -10.30 3.49 -4.67
N LEU A 108 -9.80 4.73 -4.59
CA LEU A 108 -10.58 5.86 -4.08
C LEU A 108 -11.86 6.14 -4.87
N ASP A 109 -11.81 6.02 -6.19
CA ASP A 109 -12.99 6.24 -7.04
C ASP A 109 -14.01 5.08 -6.99
N THR A 110 -13.71 4.02 -6.23
CA THR A 110 -14.65 2.91 -5.97
C THR A 110 -15.42 3.07 -4.66
N LEU A 111 -15.04 4.05 -3.83
CA LEU A 111 -15.69 4.32 -2.55
C LEU A 111 -17.04 5.02 -2.75
N SER A 112 -18.00 4.66 -1.91
CA SER A 112 -19.30 5.32 -1.80
C SER A 112 -19.28 6.43 -0.75
N ASP A 113 -20.31 7.27 -0.72
CA ASP A 113 -20.46 8.31 0.31
C ASP A 113 -20.53 7.73 1.74
N ASP A 114 -20.97 6.47 1.89
CA ASP A 114 -21.03 5.78 3.18
C ASP A 114 -19.64 5.33 3.68
N ASP A 115 -18.68 5.18 2.77
CA ASP A 115 -17.28 4.85 3.08
C ASP A 115 -16.46 6.08 3.49
N LEU A 116 -17.02 7.28 3.32
CA LEU A 116 -16.32 8.56 3.48
C LEU A 116 -16.83 9.36 4.67
N ARG A 117 -15.91 10.04 5.36
CA ARG A 117 -16.22 11.01 6.41
C ARG A 117 -15.48 12.32 6.17
N VAL A 118 -16.24 13.40 6.07
CA VAL A 118 -15.70 14.74 5.84
C VAL A 118 -15.19 15.31 7.16
N LEU A 119 -13.87 15.48 7.28
CA LEU A 119 -13.24 16.12 8.44
C LEU A 119 -13.27 17.65 8.33
N GLN A 120 -13.10 18.18 7.12
CA GLN A 120 -13.16 19.60 6.83
C GLN A 120 -13.94 19.83 5.53
N VAL A 121 -15.02 20.61 5.62
CA VAL A 121 -15.84 20.93 4.44
C VAL A 121 -15.03 21.83 3.51
N GLY A 122 -14.95 21.43 2.24
CA GLY A 122 -14.32 22.17 1.17
C GLY A 122 -15.16 22.16 -0.10
N ARG A 123 -14.66 22.80 -1.15
CA ARG A 123 -15.26 22.76 -2.48
C ARG A 123 -14.42 21.87 -3.39
N ALA A 124 -14.92 20.68 -3.69
CA ALA A 124 -14.29 19.78 -4.65
C ALA A 124 -14.16 20.45 -6.02
N ARG A 125 -13.01 20.24 -6.67
CA ARG A 125 -12.74 20.69 -8.04
C ARG A 125 -12.51 19.45 -8.90
N PRO A 126 -13.44 19.08 -9.79
CA PRO A 126 -13.26 17.95 -10.69
C PRO A 126 -11.97 18.08 -11.51
N GLY A 127 -11.23 16.98 -11.64
CA GLY A 127 -9.97 16.92 -12.39
C GLY A 127 -8.79 17.66 -11.73
N ALA A 128 -8.96 18.25 -10.54
CA ALA A 128 -7.83 18.83 -9.81
C ALA A 128 -7.01 17.73 -9.12
N PRO A 129 -5.69 17.95 -8.91
CA PRO A 129 -4.88 17.01 -8.16
C PRO A 129 -5.45 16.72 -6.77
N ARG A 130 -5.34 15.46 -6.33
CA ARG A 130 -5.73 15.03 -5.00
C ARG A 130 -4.50 14.53 -4.25
N ALA A 131 -4.42 14.81 -2.96
CA ALA A 131 -3.41 14.21 -2.08
C ALA A 131 -4.04 13.03 -1.33
N LEU A 132 -3.28 11.95 -1.23
CA LEU A 132 -3.60 10.78 -0.42
C LEU A 132 -2.54 10.66 0.67
N ILE A 133 -2.98 10.60 1.92
CA ILE A 133 -2.13 10.44 3.10
C ILE A 133 -2.77 9.39 3.98
N GLY A 134 -1.98 8.49 4.55
CA GLY A 134 -2.49 7.51 5.51
C GLY A 134 -1.42 7.06 6.47
N ALA A 135 -1.75 7.15 7.76
CA ALA A 135 -0.92 6.70 8.86
C ALA A 135 -1.35 5.29 9.29
N GLY A 136 -0.42 4.34 9.22
CA GLY A 136 -0.58 2.95 9.61
C GLY A 136 0.65 2.47 10.36
N THR A 137 1.25 1.36 9.95
CA THR A 137 2.57 0.96 10.45
C THR A 137 3.64 2.01 10.12
N GLY A 138 3.54 2.63 8.94
CA GLY A 138 4.31 3.80 8.51
C GLY A 138 3.42 4.97 8.12
N LEU A 139 3.95 5.89 7.31
CA LEU A 139 3.22 7.04 6.76
C LEU A 139 3.30 7.01 5.22
N GLY A 140 2.23 6.55 4.59
CA GLY A 140 2.14 6.54 3.14
C GLY A 140 1.62 7.88 2.61
N GLU A 141 2.18 8.32 1.48
CA GLU A 141 1.77 9.53 0.77
C GLU A 141 1.75 9.32 -0.74
N GLY A 142 0.76 9.89 -1.41
CA GLY A 142 0.66 9.86 -2.86
C GLY A 142 -0.11 11.06 -3.40
N ILE A 143 0.10 11.33 -4.69
CA ILE A 143 -0.62 12.38 -5.42
C ILE A 143 -1.35 11.74 -6.59
N LEU A 144 -2.64 12.04 -6.71
CA LEU A 144 -3.44 11.63 -7.84
C LEU A 144 -3.56 12.80 -8.81
N VAL A 145 -3.19 12.57 -10.07
CA VAL A 145 -3.24 13.58 -11.14
C VAL A 145 -4.22 13.14 -12.20
N TRP A 146 -5.12 14.05 -12.61
CA TRP A 146 -6.10 13.76 -13.64
C TRP A 146 -5.43 13.59 -15.01
N SER A 147 -5.65 12.44 -15.64
CA SER A 147 -5.09 12.07 -16.95
C SER A 147 -6.06 12.35 -18.12
N GLY A 148 -7.30 12.72 -17.82
CA GLY A 148 -8.33 13.05 -18.81
C GLY A 148 -9.62 12.26 -18.61
N ASP A 149 -9.49 10.97 -18.33
CA ASP A 149 -10.58 10.02 -18.09
C ASP A 149 -10.45 9.26 -16.75
N HIS A 150 -9.26 9.20 -16.17
CA HIS A 150 -8.99 8.64 -14.85
C HIS A 150 -7.92 9.45 -14.11
N TYR A 151 -7.76 9.19 -12.81
CA TYR A 151 -6.60 9.65 -12.05
C TYR A 151 -5.45 8.66 -12.17
N GLU A 152 -4.29 9.15 -12.58
CA GLU A 152 -3.02 8.43 -12.43
C GLU A 152 -2.50 8.65 -11.01
N VAL A 153 -2.10 7.58 -10.34
CA VAL A 153 -1.59 7.65 -8.96
C VAL A 153 -0.07 7.67 -8.97
N LEU A 154 0.50 8.77 -8.49
CA LEU A 154 1.92 8.93 -8.25
C LEU A 154 2.22 8.52 -6.81
N ALA A 155 2.70 7.29 -6.64
CA ALA A 155 3.20 6.81 -5.35
C ALA A 155 4.45 7.60 -4.96
N SER A 156 4.64 7.82 -3.65
CA SER A 156 5.78 8.57 -3.14
C SER A 156 6.23 8.07 -1.78
N GLU A 157 7.48 8.37 -1.43
CA GLU A 157 8.04 8.18 -0.09
C GLU A 157 7.90 9.48 0.75
N GLY A 158 6.81 10.23 0.52
CA GLY A 158 6.59 11.57 1.09
C GLY A 158 6.58 11.58 2.62
N GLY A 159 6.09 10.53 3.26
CA GLY A 159 6.10 10.41 4.73
C GLY A 159 7.50 10.40 5.34
N HIS A 160 8.53 10.10 4.54
CA HIS A 160 9.92 10.14 4.95
C HIS A 160 10.56 11.53 4.82
N VAL A 161 9.87 12.60 4.43
CA VAL A 161 10.46 13.95 4.45
C VAL A 161 10.73 14.41 5.89
N ASP A 162 11.72 15.31 6.05
CA ASP A 162 12.14 15.78 7.37
C ASP A 162 11.02 16.52 8.10
N PHE A 163 10.89 16.25 9.40
CA PHE A 163 9.92 16.93 10.25
C PHE A 163 10.28 18.41 10.41
N ALA A 164 9.37 19.30 10.02
CA ALA A 164 9.54 20.75 10.08
C ALA A 164 8.71 21.37 11.23
N PRO A 165 9.26 21.52 12.45
CA PRO A 165 8.49 21.98 13.61
C PRO A 165 8.13 23.48 13.53
N THR A 166 6.87 23.82 13.80
CA THR A 166 6.36 25.20 13.69
C THR A 166 6.23 25.92 15.04
N ASP A 167 6.11 25.20 16.15
CA ASP A 167 5.94 25.78 17.49
C ASP A 167 6.98 25.29 18.51
N ALA A 168 6.90 25.80 19.75
CA ALA A 168 7.86 25.47 20.80
C ALA A 168 7.78 24.00 21.25
N LEU A 169 6.58 23.42 21.28
CA LEU A 169 6.37 22.02 21.66
C LEU A 169 6.97 21.10 20.59
N GLN A 170 6.71 21.39 19.32
CA GLN A 170 7.26 20.65 18.20
C GLN A 170 8.78 20.77 18.09
N ARG A 171 9.36 21.94 18.40
CA ARG A 171 10.82 22.09 18.48
C ARG A 171 11.44 21.28 19.61
N ALA A 172 10.79 21.21 20.77
CA ALA A 172 11.22 20.36 21.87
C ALA A 172 11.13 18.87 21.50
N LEU A 173 10.06 18.45 20.81
CA LEU A 173 9.92 17.09 20.28
C LEU A 173 11.05 16.75 19.30
N LEU A 174 11.34 17.64 18.34
CA LEU A 174 12.44 17.42 17.40
C LEU A 174 13.78 17.27 18.13
N ALA A 175 14.11 18.17 19.07
CA ALA A 175 15.35 18.10 19.83
C ALA A 175 15.47 16.78 20.61
N TRP A 176 14.40 16.36 21.29
CA TRP A 176 14.35 15.10 22.02
C TRP A 176 14.51 13.87 21.11
N LEU A 177 13.92 13.90 19.91
CA LEU A 177 14.07 12.82 18.92
C LEU A 177 15.47 12.78 18.30
N SER A 178 16.08 13.94 18.02
CA SER A 178 17.41 14.06 17.41
C SER A 178 18.53 13.53 18.30
N GLU A 179 18.34 13.46 19.62
CA GLU A 179 19.28 12.77 20.52
C GLU A 179 19.32 11.25 20.28
N ARG A 180 18.27 10.68 19.69
CA ARG A 180 18.05 9.23 19.56
C ARG A 180 18.11 8.75 18.12
N ARG A 181 17.95 9.66 17.15
CA ARG A 181 17.90 9.35 15.72
C ARG A 181 18.72 10.37 14.92
N PRO A 182 19.49 9.92 13.91
CA PRO A 182 20.26 10.83 13.06
C PRO A 182 19.37 11.72 12.18
N ARG A 183 18.14 11.27 11.91
CA ARG A 183 17.13 11.98 11.10
C ARG A 183 15.75 11.74 11.70
N VAL A 184 14.90 12.75 11.63
CA VAL A 184 13.52 12.69 12.12
C VAL A 184 12.59 13.10 10.98
N SER A 185 11.79 12.16 10.53
CA SER A 185 10.81 12.31 9.46
C SER A 185 9.38 12.45 10.02
N TYR A 186 8.41 12.74 9.16
CA TYR A 186 7.01 12.72 9.57
C TYR A 186 6.53 11.33 9.97
N GLU A 187 7.02 10.25 9.34
CA GLU A 187 6.69 8.87 9.73
C GLU A 187 7.07 8.56 11.18
N ASP A 188 8.18 9.13 11.67
CA ASP A 188 8.64 8.94 13.05
C ASP A 188 7.66 9.48 14.10
N ILE A 189 6.68 10.28 13.67
CA ILE A 189 5.72 11.01 14.51
C ILE A 189 4.28 10.61 14.16
N VAL A 190 3.95 10.50 12.87
CA VAL A 190 2.60 10.27 12.33
C VAL A 190 2.52 8.85 11.78
N SER A 191 2.59 7.88 12.68
CA SER A 191 2.44 6.45 12.41
C SER A 191 2.04 5.73 13.70
N GLY A 192 1.75 4.44 13.64
CA GLY A 192 1.54 3.60 14.81
C GLY A 192 2.71 3.69 15.81
N PRO A 193 3.97 3.42 15.40
CA PRO A 193 5.14 3.65 16.23
C PRO A 193 5.34 5.13 16.62
N GLY A 194 4.91 6.06 15.78
CA GLY A 194 4.92 7.50 16.05
C GLY A 194 4.04 7.90 17.24
N LEU A 195 2.88 7.26 17.42
CA LEU A 195 2.03 7.48 18.60
C LEU A 195 2.72 7.09 19.90
N GLU A 196 3.44 5.97 19.92
CA GLU A 196 4.24 5.57 21.08
C GLU A 196 5.37 6.58 21.34
N THR A 197 6.01 7.05 20.28
CA THR A 197 7.05 8.07 20.33
C THR A 197 6.52 9.36 20.98
N LEU A 198 5.36 9.85 20.54
CA LEU A 198 4.68 11.01 21.11
C LEU A 198 4.30 10.81 22.58
N TYR A 199 3.81 9.63 22.94
CA TYR A 199 3.51 9.29 24.34
C TYR A 199 4.77 9.36 25.22
N ARG A 200 5.88 8.75 24.80
CA ARG A 200 7.14 8.76 25.55
C ARG A 200 7.71 10.17 25.70
N PHE A 201 7.62 10.99 24.65
CA PHE A 201 8.01 12.41 24.72
C PHE A 201 7.17 13.14 25.76
N HIS A 202 5.84 12.99 25.71
CA HIS A 202 4.94 13.65 26.65
C HIS A 202 5.23 13.24 28.10
N ALA A 203 5.36 11.94 28.39
CA ALA A 203 5.65 11.43 29.73
C ALA A 203 7.01 11.89 30.31
N ALA A 204 7.94 12.33 29.47
CA ALA A 204 9.23 12.85 29.89
C ALA A 204 9.24 14.38 30.12
N HIS A 205 8.22 15.10 29.64
CA HIS A 205 8.19 16.58 29.65
C HIS A 205 7.00 17.18 30.41
N PHE A 206 5.99 16.36 30.74
CA PHE A 206 4.77 16.74 31.45
C PHE A 206 4.38 15.65 32.44
#